data_AF-A0A7C2B789-F1
#
_entry.id   AF-A0A7C2B789-F1
#
_cell.length_a   1.000
_cell.length_b   1.000
_cell.length_c   1.000
_cell.angle_alpha   90.00
_cell.angle_beta   90.00
_cell.angle_gamma   90.00
#
_symmetry.space_group_name_H-M   'P 1'
#
loop_
_entity.id
_entity.type
_entity.pdbx_description
1 polymer ?
#
loop_
_entity_poly.entity_id
_entity_poly.type
_entity_poly.pdbx_seq_one_letter_code
_entity_poly.pdbx_strand_id
1 'polypeptide(L)'
;AELKDPRAVPVLLEHTHWGVPTYARLGAVSALGKLGESLKDQREEIRRQLEKLLRDRESRVARTAAEALGRLGDPAAIPVLERVQDTDPFGFNRRVAGFAIGQIRKQQGRWGEKGQVQKELQQIKDENRKLQARLGQLEGRLEVLAQSNAQANNS
;
A
#
# COMPACT_ATOMS: atom_id res chain seq x y z
N ALA A 1 -1.05 12.78 -13.15
CA ALA A 1 -1.00 11.75 -12.09
C ALA A 1 0.24 10.85 -12.18
N GLU A 2 1.19 11.12 -13.09
CA GLU A 2 2.45 10.34 -13.19
C GLU A 2 3.45 10.67 -12.08
N LEU A 3 3.44 11.89 -11.52
CA LEU A 3 4.19 12.19 -10.31
C LEU A 3 3.34 11.89 -9.09
N LYS A 4 3.73 10.85 -8.34
CA LYS A 4 3.18 10.47 -7.03
C LYS A 4 3.60 11.47 -5.94
N ASP A 5 3.49 12.76 -6.23
CA ASP A 5 3.94 13.85 -5.37
C ASP A 5 2.96 14.02 -4.19
N PRO A 6 3.41 13.90 -2.93
CA PRO A 6 2.58 14.13 -1.75
C PRO A 6 1.91 15.51 -1.72
N ARG A 7 2.55 16.51 -2.35
CA ARG A 7 2.03 17.89 -2.44
C ARG A 7 0.81 18.01 -3.35
N ALA A 8 0.53 17.01 -4.17
CA ALA A 8 -0.68 16.98 -4.99
C ALA A 8 -1.94 16.70 -4.16
N VAL A 9 -1.81 16.07 -2.98
CA VAL A 9 -2.97 15.66 -2.18
C VAL A 9 -3.82 16.86 -1.73
N PRO A 10 -3.27 17.92 -1.10
CA PRO A 10 -4.08 19.08 -0.70
C PRO A 10 -4.82 19.74 -1.87
N VAL A 11 -4.13 19.91 -3.01
CA VAL A 11 -4.72 20.49 -4.22
C VAL A 11 -5.86 19.62 -4.74
N LEU A 12 -5.68 18.30 -4.78
CA LEU A 12 -6.73 17.39 -5.23
C LEU A 12 -7.90 17.35 -4.26
N LEU A 13 -7.67 17.42 -2.95
CA LEU A 13 -8.72 17.53 -1.95
C LEU A 13 -9.57 18.79 -2.18
N GLU A 14 -8.95 19.95 -2.43
CA GLU A 14 -9.66 21.18 -2.79
C GLU A 14 -10.54 20.99 -4.03
N HIS A 15 -10.04 20.28 -5.04
CA HIS A 15 -10.78 20.02 -6.28
C HIS A 15 -11.90 18.97 -6.16
N THR A 16 -12.12 18.38 -4.98
CA THR A 16 -13.27 17.50 -4.72
C THR A 16 -14.53 18.24 -4.23
N HIS A 17 -14.39 19.51 -3.81
CA HIS A 17 -15.47 20.27 -3.19
C HIS A 17 -16.57 20.68 -4.18
N TRP A 18 -17.74 20.99 -3.61
CA TRP A 18 -18.85 21.60 -4.35
C TRP A 18 -18.44 22.98 -4.89
N GLY A 19 -18.89 23.31 -6.11
CA GLY A 19 -18.51 24.53 -6.83
C GLY A 19 -17.42 24.31 -7.88
N VAL A 20 -16.68 23.21 -7.80
CA VAL A 20 -15.76 22.77 -8.87
C VAL A 20 -16.56 22.03 -9.95
N PRO A 21 -16.26 22.22 -11.26
CA PRO A 21 -16.93 21.48 -12.32
C PRO A 21 -16.88 19.97 -12.11
N THR A 22 -18.00 19.28 -12.32
CA THR A 22 -18.15 17.85 -12.01
C THR A 22 -17.03 16.99 -12.61
N TYR A 23 -16.62 17.25 -13.85
CA TYR A 23 -15.54 16.50 -14.49
C TYR A 23 -14.18 16.66 -13.77
N ALA A 24 -13.87 17.87 -13.30
CA ALA A 24 -12.66 18.12 -12.52
C ALA A 24 -12.74 17.44 -11.14
N ARG A 25 -13.92 17.43 -10.51
CA ARG A 25 -14.15 16.66 -9.27
C ARG A 25 -13.90 15.18 -9.48
N LEU A 26 -14.47 14.58 -10.53
CA LEU A 26 -14.26 13.16 -10.86
C LEU A 26 -12.78 12.84 -11.10
N GLY A 27 -12.08 13.71 -11.83
CA GLY A 27 -10.64 13.60 -12.05
C GLY A 27 -9.86 13.62 -10.74
N ALA A 28 -10.19 14.55 -9.84
CA ALA A 28 -9.55 14.69 -8.54
C ALA A 28 -9.78 13.45 -7.65
N VAL A 29 -11.01 12.96 -7.56
CA VAL A 29 -11.37 11.76 -6.79
C VAL A 29 -10.63 10.52 -7.30
N SER A 30 -10.58 10.34 -8.63
CA SER A 30 -9.85 9.23 -9.25
C SER A 30 -8.34 9.33 -9.00
N ALA A 31 -7.78 10.54 -9.05
CA ALA A 31 -6.36 10.79 -8.78
C ALA A 31 -6.01 10.52 -7.31
N LEU A 32 -6.85 10.93 -6.36
CA LEU A 32 -6.68 10.66 -4.93
C LEU A 32 -6.62 9.15 -4.65
N GLY A 33 -7.53 8.36 -5.25
CA GLY A 33 -7.50 6.90 -5.12
C GLY A 33 -6.18 6.28 -5.60
N LYS A 34 -5.64 6.75 -6.74
CA LYS A 34 -4.35 6.29 -7.27
C LYS A 34 -3.16 6.72 -6.40
N LEU A 35 -3.17 7.94 -5.87
CA LEU A 35 -2.09 8.45 -5.03
C LEU A 35 -2.02 7.72 -3.68
N GLY A 36 -3.16 7.45 -3.06
CA GLY A 36 -3.22 6.77 -1.77
C GLY A 36 -2.76 5.30 -1.80
N GLU A 37 -2.61 4.69 -2.98
CA GLU A 37 -1.92 3.40 -3.12
C GLU A 37 -0.43 3.49 -2.73
N SER A 38 0.20 4.64 -2.99
CA SER A 38 1.64 4.85 -2.78
C SER A 38 1.95 5.70 -1.55
N LEU A 39 1.06 6.63 -1.19
CA LEU A 39 1.26 7.59 -0.10
C LEU A 39 0.66 7.08 1.21
N LYS A 40 1.44 6.31 1.97
CA LYS A 40 0.97 5.71 3.23
C LYS A 40 0.61 6.75 4.29
N ASP A 41 1.36 7.84 4.39
CA ASP A 41 1.18 8.84 5.45
C ASP A 41 -0.10 9.67 5.26
N GLN A 42 -0.52 9.88 4.00
CA GLN A 42 -1.73 10.63 3.65
C GLN A 42 -2.93 9.72 3.33
N ARG A 43 -2.75 8.40 3.40
CA ARG A 43 -3.79 7.42 3.09
C ARG A 43 -5.06 7.65 3.92
N GLU A 44 -4.89 7.93 5.21
CA GLU A 44 -6.01 8.15 6.13
C GLU A 44 -6.82 9.40 5.79
N GLU A 45 -6.15 10.50 5.43
CA GLU A 45 -6.79 11.74 5.00
C GLU A 45 -7.55 11.53 3.67
N ILE A 46 -6.90 10.89 2.70
CA ILE A 46 -7.49 10.54 1.41
C ILE A 46 -8.73 9.66 1.64
N ARG A 47 -8.62 8.62 2.46
CA ARG A 47 -9.74 7.74 2.83
C ARG A 47 -10.92 8.55 3.34
N ARG A 48 -10.71 9.36 4.38
CA ARG A 48 -11.78 10.17 5.00
C ARG A 48 -12.48 11.07 4.01
N GLN A 49 -11.75 11.68 3.07
CA GLN A 49 -12.38 12.49 2.04
C GLN A 49 -13.23 11.65 1.08
N LEU A 50 -12.70 10.52 0.61
CA LEU A 50 -13.44 9.63 -0.29
C LEU A 50 -14.70 9.06 0.39
N GLU A 51 -14.66 8.77 1.69
CA GLU A 51 -15.83 8.30 2.44
C GLU A 51 -16.94 9.35 2.50
N LYS A 52 -16.61 10.64 2.64
CA LYS A 52 -17.60 11.72 2.58
C LYS A 52 -18.28 11.78 1.21
N LEU A 53 -17.51 11.58 0.14
CA LEU A 53 -17.99 11.65 -1.24
C LEU A 53 -18.88 10.47 -1.63
N LEU A 54 -18.93 9.39 -0.84
CA LEU A 54 -19.93 8.31 -1.03
C LEU A 54 -21.37 8.79 -0.89
N ARG A 55 -21.59 9.93 -0.21
CA ARG A 55 -22.91 10.56 -0.02
C ARG A 55 -23.11 11.78 -0.92
N ASP A 56 -22.28 11.94 -1.95
CA ASP A 56 -22.40 13.06 -2.87
C ASP A 56 -23.73 13.02 -3.64
N ARG A 57 -24.34 14.18 -3.87
CA ARG A 57 -25.59 14.29 -4.63
C ARG A 57 -25.42 13.91 -6.10
N GLU A 58 -24.21 14.07 -6.63
CA GLU A 58 -23.89 13.62 -7.98
C GLU A 58 -23.49 12.14 -7.95
N SER A 59 -24.37 11.27 -8.45
CA SER A 59 -24.17 9.82 -8.45
C SER A 59 -22.86 9.38 -9.09
N ARG A 60 -22.37 10.12 -10.11
CA ARG A 60 -21.07 9.83 -10.72
C ARG A 60 -19.92 10.02 -9.74
N VAL A 61 -19.97 11.05 -8.89
CA VAL A 61 -18.94 11.34 -7.88
C VAL A 61 -18.95 10.27 -6.79
N ALA A 62 -20.13 9.90 -6.30
CA ALA A 62 -20.28 8.83 -5.32
C ALA A 62 -19.73 7.49 -5.83
N ARG A 63 -20.05 7.13 -7.08
CA ARG A 63 -19.49 5.95 -7.75
C ARG A 63 -17.97 6.02 -7.85
N THR A 64 -17.41 7.13 -8.33
CA THR A 64 -15.96 7.28 -8.47
C THR A 64 -15.25 7.25 -7.11
N ALA A 65 -15.88 7.74 -6.04
CA ALA A 65 -15.36 7.65 -4.69
C ALA A 65 -15.29 6.19 -4.20
N ALA A 66 -16.33 5.39 -4.42
CA ALA A 66 -16.31 3.96 -4.10
C ALA A 66 -15.23 3.19 -4.88
N GLU A 67 -15.09 3.46 -6.18
CA GLU A 67 -14.01 2.89 -7.00
C GLU A 67 -12.61 3.31 -6.48
N ALA A 68 -12.46 4.58 -6.09
CA ALA A 68 -11.23 5.12 -5.52
C ALA A 68 -10.88 4.48 -4.17
N LEU A 69 -11.86 4.22 -3.29
CA LEU A 69 -11.66 3.49 -2.04
C LEU A 69 -11.23 2.04 -2.28
N GLY A 70 -11.82 1.39 -3.29
CA GLY A 70 -11.42 0.05 -3.73
C GLY A 70 -9.95 -0.02 -4.16
N ARG A 71 -9.50 0.99 -4.92
CA ARG A 71 -8.10 1.14 -5.34
C ARG A 71 -7.18 1.47 -4.17
N LEU A 72 -7.60 2.40 -3.31
CA LEU A 72 -6.89 2.78 -2.09
C LEU A 72 -6.56 1.54 -1.27
N GLY A 73 -7.46 0.55 -1.21
CA GLY A 73 -7.18 -0.73 -0.57
C GLY A 73 -7.04 -0.61 0.94
N ASP A 74 -7.67 0.38 1.55
CA ASP A 74 -7.67 0.58 3.00
C ASP A 74 -8.81 -0.24 3.65
N PRO A 75 -8.48 -1.22 4.51
CA PRO A 75 -9.47 -1.99 5.27
C PRO A 75 -10.48 -1.12 6.03
N ALA A 76 -10.07 0.05 6.52
CA ALA A 76 -10.91 0.94 7.31
C ALA A 76 -12.11 1.49 6.54
N ALA A 77 -12.10 1.42 5.20
CA ALA A 77 -13.22 1.83 4.36
C ALA A 77 -14.34 0.78 4.24
N ILE A 78 -14.09 -0.49 4.63
CA ILE A 78 -15.08 -1.57 4.49
C ILE A 78 -16.40 -1.25 5.22
N PRO A 79 -16.42 -0.83 6.50
CA PRO A 79 -17.67 -0.62 7.23
C PRO A 79 -18.54 0.51 6.66
N VAL A 80 -17.95 1.49 5.96
CA VAL A 80 -18.75 2.54 5.31
C VAL A 80 -19.28 2.08 3.95
N LEU A 81 -18.51 1.27 3.21
CA LEU A 81 -18.94 0.67 1.95
C LEU A 81 -20.08 -0.34 2.18
N GLU A 82 -20.03 -1.13 3.26
CA GLU A 82 -21.12 -2.04 3.64
C GLU A 82 -22.41 -1.25 3.92
N ARG A 83 -22.33 -0.15 4.68
CA ARG A 83 -23.48 0.73 4.90
C ARG A 83 -24.06 1.28 3.59
N VAL A 84 -23.22 1.63 2.61
CA VAL A 84 -23.69 2.08 1.28
C VAL A 84 -24.42 0.96 0.54
N GLN A 85 -24.03 -0.31 0.71
CA GLN A 85 -24.77 -1.43 0.12
C GLN A 85 -26.17 -1.57 0.71
N ASP A 86 -26.33 -1.29 2.01
CA ASP A 86 -27.59 -1.46 2.73
C ASP A 86 -28.58 -0.31 2.51
N THR A 87 -28.07 0.89 2.19
CA THR A 87 -28.89 2.11 2.08
C THR A 87 -29.16 2.56 0.64
N ASP A 88 -28.87 1.75 -0.38
CA ASP A 88 -29.06 2.10 -1.79
C ASP A 88 -30.40 1.58 -2.37
N PRO A 89 -31.43 2.43 -2.55
CA PRO A 89 -32.73 2.01 -3.06
C PRO A 89 -32.70 1.63 -4.55
N PHE A 90 -31.68 2.08 -5.30
CA PHE A 90 -31.60 1.93 -6.76
C PHE A 90 -30.58 0.87 -7.20
N GLY A 91 -29.83 0.27 -6.27
CA GLY A 91 -28.93 -0.87 -6.49
C GLY A 91 -27.61 -0.59 -7.23
N PHE A 92 -27.42 0.61 -7.78
CA PHE A 92 -26.19 1.00 -8.48
C PHE A 92 -25.00 1.16 -7.53
N ASN A 93 -25.18 1.86 -6.41
CA ASN A 93 -24.15 2.05 -5.39
C ASN A 93 -23.83 0.74 -4.67
N ARG A 94 -24.82 -0.15 -4.51
CA ARG A 94 -24.64 -1.49 -3.93
C ARG A 94 -23.62 -2.33 -4.69
N ARG A 95 -23.72 -2.36 -6.02
CA ARG A 95 -22.78 -3.10 -6.90
C ARG A 95 -21.36 -2.55 -6.81
N VAL A 96 -21.22 -1.22 -6.86
CA VAL A 96 -19.91 -0.56 -6.85
C VAL A 96 -19.24 -0.71 -5.47
N ALA A 97 -19.99 -0.55 -4.39
CA ALA A 97 -19.48 -0.77 -3.04
C ALA A 97 -19.04 -2.22 -2.81
N GLY A 98 -19.82 -3.20 -3.30
CA GLY A 98 -19.43 -4.61 -3.24
C GLY A 98 -18.15 -4.92 -4.02
N PHE A 99 -18.01 -4.33 -5.22
CA PHE A 99 -16.78 -4.43 -5.99
C PHE A 99 -15.58 -3.81 -5.25
N ALA A 100 -15.75 -2.62 -4.66
CA ALA A 100 -14.72 -1.96 -3.89
C ALA A 100 -14.27 -2.78 -2.67
N ILE A 101 -15.21 -3.37 -1.91
CA ILE A 101 -14.91 -4.28 -0.81
C ILE A 101 -14.11 -5.50 -1.31
N GLY A 102 -14.52 -6.09 -2.43
CA GLY A 102 -13.79 -7.19 -3.06
C GLY A 102 -12.34 -6.83 -3.43
N GLN A 103 -12.12 -5.63 -3.97
CA GLN A 103 -10.78 -5.12 -4.27
C GLN A 103 -9.94 -4.92 -3.00
N ILE A 104 -10.51 -4.33 -1.95
CA ILE A 104 -9.83 -4.13 -0.67
C ILE A 104 -9.41 -5.48 -0.07
N ARG A 105 -10.31 -6.47 -0.01
CA ARG A 105 -10.01 -7.82 0.50
C ARG A 105 -8.93 -8.52 -0.33
N LYS A 106 -8.99 -8.43 -1.66
CA LYS A 106 -7.96 -8.98 -2.55
C LYS A 106 -6.59 -8.33 -2.33
N GLN A 107 -6.56 -7.01 -2.13
CA GLN A 107 -5.31 -6.32 -1.81
C GLN A 107 -4.77 -6.77 -0.45
N GLN A 108 -5.60 -6.87 0.59
CA GLN A 108 -5.16 -7.34 1.92
C GLN A 108 -4.46 -8.70 1.87
N GLY A 109 -4.99 -9.65 1.09
CA GLY A 109 -4.33 -10.94 0.86
C GLY A 109 -2.92 -10.79 0.28
N ARG A 110 -2.76 -9.92 -0.74
CA ARG A 110 -1.46 -9.62 -1.36
C ARG A 110 -0.49 -8.89 -0.41
N TRP A 111 -1.00 -8.03 0.47
CA TRP A 111 -0.18 -7.34 1.48
C TRP A 111 0.30 -8.32 2.56
N GLY A 112 -0.52 -9.29 2.96
CA GLY A 112 -0.13 -10.38 3.85
C GLY A 112 1.02 -11.21 3.28
N GLU A 113 0.88 -11.67 2.03
CA GLU A 113 1.93 -12.40 1.30
C GLU A 113 3.22 -11.56 1.18
N LYS A 114 3.11 -10.28 0.80
CA LYS A 114 4.27 -9.39 0.69
C LYS A 114 4.99 -9.19 2.03
N GLY A 115 4.24 -9.09 3.13
CA GLY A 115 4.82 -8.97 4.48
C GLY A 115 5.56 -10.23 4.91
N GLN A 116 5.03 -11.41 4.59
CA GLN A 116 5.70 -12.68 4.84
C GLN A 116 6.99 -12.81 4.02
N VAL A 117 6.93 -12.53 2.71
CA VAL A 117 8.10 -12.54 1.84
C VAL A 117 9.19 -11.57 2.33
N GLN A 118 8.81 -10.39 2.83
CA GLN A 118 9.78 -9.44 3.39
C GLN A 118 10.46 -9.96 4.67
N LYS A 119 9.70 -10.63 5.54
CA LYS A 119 10.26 -11.26 6.76
C LYS A 119 11.22 -12.39 6.39
N GLU A 120 10.82 -13.28 5.48
CA GLU A 120 11.66 -14.38 5.00
C GLU A 120 12.95 -13.86 4.35
N LEU A 121 12.85 -12.82 3.51
CA LEU A 121 14.03 -12.17 2.92
C LEU A 121 14.96 -11.58 3.98
N GLN A 122 14.42 -10.96 5.03
CA GLN A 122 15.23 -10.42 6.11
C GLN A 122 15.94 -11.53 6.88
N GLN A 123 15.22 -12.61 7.19
CA GLN A 123 15.80 -13.78 7.85
C GLN A 123 16.94 -14.39 7.01
N ILE A 124 16.73 -14.59 5.70
CA ILE A 124 17.77 -15.11 4.78
C ILE A 124 18.99 -14.18 4.75
N LYS A 125 18.79 -12.86 4.77
CA LYS A 125 19.90 -11.90 4.82
C LYS A 125 20.69 -12.01 6.12
N ASP A 126 20.01 -12.16 7.25
CA ASP A 126 20.64 -12.29 8.55
C ASP A 126 21.39 -13.63 8.68
N GLU A 127 20.85 -14.72 8.14
CA GLU A 127 21.51 -16.02 8.03
C GLU A 127 22.75 -15.95 7.14
N ASN A 128 22.66 -15.33 5.96
CA ASN A 128 23.82 -15.13 5.08
C ASN A 128 24.93 -14.34 5.75
N ARG A 129 24.61 -13.29 6.51
CA ARG A 129 25.63 -12.54 7.29
C ARG A 129 26.32 -13.42 8.32
N LYS A 130 25.57 -14.26 9.03
CA LYS A 130 26.14 -15.21 10.01
C LYS A 130 27.04 -16.24 9.33
N LEU A 131 26.66 -16.75 8.16
CA LEU A 131 27.45 -17.68 7.38
C LEU A 131 28.76 -17.04 6.89
N GLN A 132 28.68 -15.82 6.35
CA GLN A 132 29.86 -15.06 5.93
C GLN A 132 30.84 -14.82 7.10
N ALA A 133 30.32 -14.47 8.29
CA ALA A 133 31.16 -14.30 9.47
C ALA A 133 31.85 -15.61 9.91
N ARG A 134 31.15 -16.76 9.85
CA ARG A 134 31.74 -18.07 10.16
C ARG A 134 32.79 -18.49 9.15
N LEU A 135 32.56 -18.22 7.85
CA LEU A 135 33.54 -18.47 6.80
C LEU A 135 34.82 -17.68 7.06
N GLY A 136 34.73 -16.38 7.33
CA GLY A 136 35.90 -15.57 7.67
C GLY A 136 36.66 -16.05 8.91
N GLN A 137 35.95 -16.55 9.95
CA GLN A 137 36.60 -17.15 11.12
C GLN A 137 37.35 -18.45 10.80
N LEU A 138 36.81 -19.28 9.91
CA LEU A 138 37.45 -20.52 9.48
C LEU A 138 38.66 -20.23 8.59
N GLU A 139 38.54 -19.30 7.65
CA GLU A 139 39.64 -18.83 6.81
C GLU A 139 40.80 -18.31 7.67
N GLY A 140 40.52 -17.44 8.65
CA GLY A 140 41.55 -16.95 9.58
C GLY A 140 42.20 -18.05 10.43
N ARG A 141 41.44 -19.07 10.85
CA ARG A 141 42.02 -20.23 11.56
C ARG A 141 42.93 -21.07 10.68
N LEU A 142 42.57 -21.27 9.42
CA LEU A 142 43.39 -22.01 8.46
C LEU A 142 44.70 -21.29 8.15
N GLU A 143 44.68 -19.96 8.03
CA GLU A 143 45.90 -19.17 7.84
C GLU A 143 46.87 -19.30 9.03
N VAL A 144 46.36 -19.21 10.26
CA VAL A 144 47.16 -19.37 11.48
C VAL A 144 47.80 -20.76 11.54
N LEU A 145 47.03 -21.82 11.24
CA LEU A 145 47.54 -23.19 11.19
C LEU A 145 48.61 -23.38 10.11
N ALA A 146 48.41 -22.79 8.93
CA ALA A 146 49.40 -22.84 7.85
C ALA A 146 50.72 -22.15 8.24
N GLN A 147 50.65 -21.00 8.92
CA GLN A 147 51.84 -20.30 9.41
C GLN A 147 52.57 -21.08 10.51
N SER A 148 51.83 -21.69 11.45
CA SER A 148 52.41 -22.51 12.51
C SER A 148 53.15 -23.74 11.97
N ASN A 149 52.59 -24.42 10.96
CA ASN A 149 53.25 -25.57 10.33
C ASN A 149 54.49 -25.16 9.51
N ALA A 150 54.46 -24.01 8.85
CA ALA A 150 55.63 -23.50 8.12
C ALA A 150 56.79 -23.15 9.06
N GLN A 151 56.50 -22.61 10.25
CA GLN A 151 57.50 -22.34 11.27
C GLN A 151 58.08 -23.64 11.88
N ALA A 152 57.23 -24.63 12.14
CA ALA A 152 57.64 -25.92 12.70
C ALA A 152 58.53 -26.74 11.75
N ASN A 153 58.35 -26.63 10.43
CA ASN A 153 59.17 -27.36 9.43
C ASN A 153 60.51 -26.69 9.10
N ASN A 154 60.71 -25.42 9.48
CA ASN A 154 61.95 -24.67 9.25
C ASN A 154 62.85 -24.59 10.50
N SER A 155 62.47 -25.27 11.59
CA SER A 155 63.21 -25.37 12.86
C SER A 155 63.78 -26.77 13.02
#